data_AF-A0A4Y2VQI8-F1
#
_entry.id   AF-A0A4Y2VQI8-F1
#
_cell.length_a   1.000
_cell.length_b   1.000
_cell.length_c   1.000
_cell.angle_alpha   90.00
_cell.angle_beta   90.00
_cell.angle_gamma   90.00
#
_symmetry.space_group_name_H-M   'P 1'
#
loop_
_entity.id
_entity.type
_entity.pdbx_description
1 polymer ?
#
loop_
_entity_poly.entity_id
_entity_poly.type
_entity_poly.pdbx_seq_one_letter_code
_entity_poly.pdbx_strand_id
1 'polypeptide(L)'
;MPKRKRGITGDAASRREAIRKRERRVVETEEERSRRLSTMAQRGQDRRAEETEEPSNSRLSDMAQRGKERRAEETEEQRNSRLAVMGQRSQKRRSEETEEERSCRFQLWHNVARREERKIQKNKEIADCHSVFLF
;
A
#
# COMPACT_ATOMS: atom_id res chain seq x y z
N MET A 1 -36.46 -15.94 7.47
CA MET A 1 -35.29 -16.83 7.67
C MET A 1 -34.59 -16.47 8.99
N PRO A 2 -34.50 -17.38 9.98
CA PRO A 2 -33.89 -17.06 11.28
C PRO A 2 -32.37 -16.92 11.16
N LYS A 3 -31.83 -15.79 11.62
CA LYS A 3 -30.38 -15.52 11.66
C LYS A 3 -29.72 -16.50 12.65
N ARG A 4 -28.89 -17.43 12.15
CA ARG A 4 -28.06 -18.30 12.99
C ARG A 4 -27.05 -17.42 13.73
N LYS A 5 -27.21 -17.27 15.05
CA LYS A 5 -26.22 -16.61 15.90
C LYS A 5 -24.92 -17.41 15.79
N ARG A 6 -23.88 -16.78 15.24
CA ARG A 6 -22.53 -17.35 15.16
C ARG A 6 -22.03 -17.44 16.61
N GLY A 7 -22.09 -18.63 17.19
CA GLY A 7 -21.81 -18.87 18.60
C GLY A 7 -20.38 -18.45 18.97
N ILE A 8 -20.26 -17.76 20.11
CA ILE A 8 -19.00 -17.35 20.76
C ILE A 8 -18.42 -18.56 21.54
N THR A 9 -18.70 -19.79 21.13
CA THR A 9 -18.05 -20.99 21.64
C THR A 9 -16.76 -21.20 20.86
N GLY A 10 -15.77 -20.34 21.10
CA GLY A 10 -14.40 -20.65 20.76
C GLY A 10 -14.01 -21.90 21.54
N ASP A 11 -13.77 -22.99 20.83
CA ASP A 11 -13.40 -24.29 21.39
C ASP A 11 -12.34 -24.12 22.49
N ALA A 12 -12.60 -24.71 23.66
CA ALA A 12 -11.73 -24.59 24.83
C ALA A 12 -10.32 -25.14 24.52
N ALA A 13 -10.20 -26.15 23.66
CA ALA A 13 -8.91 -26.68 23.23
C ALA A 13 -8.14 -25.68 22.34
N SER A 14 -8.82 -25.06 21.38
CA SER A 14 -8.26 -23.99 20.53
C SER A 14 -7.75 -22.79 21.35
N ARG A 15 -8.49 -22.37 22.38
CA ARG A 15 -8.05 -21.32 23.32
C ARG A 15 -6.79 -21.73 24.11
N ARG A 16 -6.77 -22.95 24.65
CA ARG A 16 -5.59 -23.50 25.35
C ARG A 16 -4.37 -23.63 24.45
N GLU A 17 -4.56 -23.96 23.17
CA GLU A 17 -3.46 -24.03 22.20
C GLU A 17 -2.91 -22.64 21.85
N ALA A 18 -3.78 -21.63 21.70
CA ALA A 18 -3.35 -20.25 21.48
C ALA A 18 -2.51 -19.71 22.65
N ILE A 19 -2.90 -20.04 23.90
CA ILE A 19 -2.16 -19.69 25.11
C ILE A 19 -0.77 -20.35 25.09
N ARG A 20 -0.69 -21.67 24.89
CA ARG A 20 0.61 -22.38 24.78
C ARG A 20 1.51 -21.84 23.66
N LYS A 21 0.93 -21.48 22.51
CA LYS A 21 1.67 -20.84 21.41
C LYS A 21 2.20 -19.47 21.81
N ARG A 22 1.46 -18.69 22.59
CA ARG A 22 1.89 -17.37 23.09
C ARG A 22 2.98 -17.52 24.14
N GLU A 23 2.82 -18.42 25.10
CA GLU A 23 3.80 -18.69 26.16
C GLU A 23 5.16 -19.10 25.58
N ARG A 24 5.16 -20.02 24.59
CA ARG A 24 6.38 -20.37 23.85
C ARG A 24 7.05 -19.15 23.23
N ARG A 25 6.29 -18.22 22.62
CA ARG A 25 6.84 -17.01 22.02
C ARG A 25 7.35 -15.97 23.02
N VAL A 26 6.90 -16.02 24.27
CA VAL A 26 7.33 -15.10 25.33
C VAL A 26 8.68 -15.51 25.90
N VAL A 27 8.93 -16.82 25.98
CA VAL A 27 10.20 -17.38 26.50
C VAL A 27 11.26 -17.61 25.41
N GLU A 28 10.90 -17.45 24.13
CA GLU A 28 11.83 -17.55 22.99
C GLU A 28 13.05 -16.63 23.20
N THR A 29 14.23 -17.18 22.98
CA THR A 29 15.45 -16.37 22.84
C THR A 29 15.40 -15.55 21.56
N GLU A 30 16.19 -14.47 21.47
CA GLU A 30 16.19 -13.63 20.25
C GLU A 30 16.68 -14.42 19.02
N GLU A 31 17.57 -15.40 19.20
CA GLU A 31 17.99 -16.29 18.11
C GLU A 31 16.85 -17.20 17.63
N GLU A 32 16.12 -17.83 18.55
CA GLU A 32 14.97 -18.69 18.21
C GLU A 32 13.85 -17.88 17.55
N ARG A 33 13.59 -16.67 18.07
CA ARG A 33 12.66 -15.72 17.48
C ARG A 33 13.09 -15.32 16.07
N SER A 34 14.38 -15.03 15.88
CA SER A 34 14.95 -14.68 14.57
C SER A 34 14.83 -15.84 13.57
N ARG A 35 15.19 -17.06 13.97
CA ARG A 35 15.03 -18.27 13.13
C ARG A 35 13.56 -18.47 12.74
N ARG A 36 12.63 -18.40 13.70
CA ARG A 36 11.19 -18.57 13.44
C ARG A 36 10.65 -17.52 12.49
N LEU A 37 11.01 -16.24 12.69
CA LEU A 37 10.58 -15.15 11.80
C LEU A 37 11.18 -15.28 10.41
N SER A 38 12.44 -15.71 10.31
CA SER A 38 13.11 -15.99 9.03
C SER A 38 12.40 -17.10 8.26
N THR A 39 12.09 -18.24 8.89
CA THR A 39 11.33 -19.33 8.25
C THR A 39 9.94 -18.87 7.79
N MET A 40 9.25 -18.05 8.58
CA MET A 40 7.95 -17.49 8.19
C MET A 40 8.06 -16.51 7.01
N ALA A 41 9.12 -15.71 6.97
CA ALA A 41 9.40 -14.79 5.89
C ALA A 41 9.70 -15.55 4.58
N GLN A 42 10.56 -16.57 4.64
CA GLN A 42 10.90 -17.42 3.50
C GLN A 42 9.66 -18.08 2.90
N ARG A 43 8.87 -18.77 3.73
CA ARG A 43 7.60 -19.38 3.28
C ARG A 43 6.61 -18.34 2.71
N GLY A 44 6.69 -17.10 3.18
CA GLY A 44 5.90 -15.99 2.66
C GLY A 44 6.38 -15.50 1.29
N GLN A 45 7.67 -15.61 1.00
CA GLN A 45 8.27 -15.30 -0.31
C GLN A 45 7.99 -16.43 -1.29
N ASP A 46 8.18 -17.69 -0.90
CA ASP A 46 7.94 -18.86 -1.76
C ASP A 46 6.50 -18.86 -2.29
N ARG A 47 5.52 -18.66 -1.39
CA ARG A 47 4.10 -18.54 -1.79
C ARG A 47 3.84 -17.39 -2.77
N ARG A 48 4.57 -16.28 -2.64
CA ARG A 48 4.43 -15.12 -3.54
C ARG A 48 5.12 -15.34 -4.89
N ALA A 49 6.17 -16.16 -4.94
CA ALA A 49 6.85 -16.53 -6.18
C ALA A 49 6.01 -17.49 -7.03
N GLU A 50 5.16 -18.29 -6.38
CA GLU A 50 4.23 -19.23 -7.03
C GLU A 50 2.86 -18.60 -7.39
N GLU A 51 2.60 -17.35 -7.01
CA GLU A 51 1.33 -16.67 -7.33
C GLU A 51 1.23 -16.39 -8.84
N THR A 52 0.08 -16.73 -9.43
CA THR A 52 -0.30 -16.27 -10.78
C THR A 52 -0.90 -14.87 -10.75
N GLU A 53 -1.15 -14.25 -11.91
CA GLU A 53 -1.66 -12.88 -12.02
C GLU A 53 -2.98 -12.65 -11.27
N GLU A 54 -3.93 -13.58 -11.33
CA GLU A 54 -5.22 -13.46 -10.64
C GLU A 54 -5.12 -13.42 -9.10
N PRO A 55 -4.46 -14.40 -8.42
CA PRO A 55 -4.27 -14.34 -6.97
C PRO A 55 -3.37 -13.17 -6.54
N SER A 56 -2.38 -12.77 -7.37
CA SER A 56 -1.56 -11.58 -7.10
C SER A 56 -2.41 -10.30 -7.11
N ASN A 57 -3.24 -10.11 -8.14
CA ASN A 57 -4.12 -8.95 -8.26
C ASN A 57 -5.18 -8.91 -7.16
N SER A 58 -5.77 -10.06 -6.80
CA SER A 58 -6.70 -10.17 -5.67
C SER A 58 -6.05 -9.77 -4.35
N ARG A 59 -4.86 -10.31 -4.05
CA ARG A 59 -4.09 -9.97 -2.84
C ARG A 59 -3.72 -8.49 -2.79
N LEU A 60 -3.27 -7.91 -3.92
CA LEU A 60 -2.92 -6.50 -4.00
C LEU A 60 -4.15 -5.59 -3.82
N SER A 61 -5.30 -5.99 -4.38
CA SER A 61 -6.58 -5.29 -4.20
C SER A 61 -6.99 -5.27 -2.72
N ASP A 62 -6.96 -6.41 -2.05
CA ASP A 62 -7.27 -6.53 -0.62
C ASP A 62 -6.33 -5.67 0.25
N MET A 63 -5.02 -5.68 -0.06
CA MET A 63 -4.03 -4.84 0.63
C MET A 63 -4.28 -3.35 0.41
N ALA A 64 -4.65 -2.96 -0.81
CA ALA A 64 -4.99 -1.58 -1.15
C ALA A 64 -6.26 -1.13 -0.44
N GLN A 65 -7.29 -1.97 -0.38
CA GLN A 65 -8.55 -1.72 0.34
C GLN A 65 -8.29 -1.53 1.83
N ARG A 66 -7.63 -2.48 2.50
CA ARG A 66 -7.28 -2.35 3.93
C ARG A 66 -6.39 -1.13 4.20
N GLY A 67 -5.55 -0.76 3.24
CA GLY A 67 -4.75 0.45 3.30
C GLY A 67 -5.60 1.72 3.24
N LYS A 68 -6.70 1.73 2.48
CA LYS A 68 -7.66 2.85 2.44
C LYS A 68 -8.47 2.93 3.73
N GLU A 69 -8.99 1.80 4.21
CA GLU A 69 -9.74 1.70 5.47
C GLU A 69 -8.91 2.26 6.65
N ARG A 70 -7.66 1.79 6.81
CA ARG A 70 -6.77 2.32 7.86
C ARG A 70 -6.53 3.83 7.77
N ARG A 71 -6.41 4.38 6.56
CA ARG A 71 -6.23 5.84 6.37
C ARG A 71 -7.50 6.63 6.63
N ALA A 72 -8.67 6.03 6.41
CA ALA A 72 -9.96 6.66 6.71
C ALA A 72 -10.22 6.74 8.22
N GLU A 73 -9.65 5.80 8.99
CA GLU A 73 -9.73 5.75 10.46
C GLU A 73 -8.59 6.51 11.18
N GLU A 74 -7.64 7.11 10.45
CA GLU A 74 -6.52 7.87 11.05
C GLU A 74 -7.03 9.12 11.79
N THR A 75 -6.49 9.37 12.99
CA THR A 75 -6.61 10.67 13.62
C THR A 75 -5.74 11.70 12.91
N GLU A 76 -6.02 13.00 13.10
CA GLU A 76 -5.24 14.06 12.49
C GLU A 76 -3.75 14.03 12.92
N GLU A 77 -3.47 13.67 14.17
CA GLU A 77 -2.10 13.47 14.66
C GLU A 77 -1.38 12.31 13.94
N GLN A 78 -2.06 11.16 13.79
CA GLN A 78 -1.53 10.00 13.08
C GLN A 78 -1.28 10.32 11.61
N ARG A 79 -2.20 11.06 10.98
CA ARG A 79 -2.06 11.53 9.60
C ARG A 79 -0.85 12.45 9.46
N ASN A 80 -0.71 13.43 10.34
CA ASN A 80 0.41 14.38 10.30
C ASN A 80 1.75 13.70 10.52
N SER A 81 1.83 12.76 11.48
CA SER A 81 3.02 11.92 11.68
C SER A 81 3.36 11.10 10.44
N ARG A 82 2.37 10.43 9.82
CA ARG A 82 2.57 9.67 8.58
C ARG A 82 3.06 10.55 7.44
N LEU A 83 2.47 11.73 7.25
CA LEU A 83 2.88 12.68 6.21
C LEU A 83 4.31 13.19 6.44
N ALA A 84 4.68 13.49 7.69
CA ALA A 84 6.04 13.89 8.05
C ALA A 84 7.06 12.80 7.71
N VAL A 85 6.79 11.54 8.07
CA VAL A 85 7.67 10.41 7.74
C VAL A 85 7.80 10.20 6.22
N MET A 86 6.70 10.33 5.46
CA MET A 86 6.77 10.26 3.99
C MET A 86 7.57 11.41 3.38
N GLY A 87 7.43 12.62 3.92
CA GLY A 87 8.21 13.79 3.52
C GLY A 87 9.71 13.58 3.75
N GLN A 88 10.09 13.15 4.95
CA GLN A 88 11.48 12.84 5.31
C GLN A 88 12.07 11.74 4.41
N ARG A 89 11.35 10.64 4.20
CA ARG A 89 11.80 9.56 3.30
C ARG A 89 11.98 10.05 1.85
N SER A 90 11.12 10.96 1.39
CA SER A 90 11.22 11.54 0.05
C SER A 90 12.41 12.50 -0.07
N GLN A 91 12.71 13.27 0.97
CA GLN A 91 13.92 14.10 1.04
C GLN A 91 15.18 13.23 1.03
N LYS A 92 15.21 12.17 1.83
CA LYS A 92 16.33 11.21 1.87
C LYS A 92 16.58 10.57 0.49
N ARG A 93 15.52 10.12 -0.18
CA ARG A 93 15.63 9.62 -1.56
C ARG A 93 16.23 10.67 -2.51
N ARG A 94 15.78 11.92 -2.42
CA ARG A 94 16.30 13.02 -3.25
C ARG A 94 17.79 13.34 -2.98
N SER A 95 18.23 13.22 -1.74
CA SER A 95 19.65 13.43 -1.40
C SER A 95 20.54 12.29 -1.89
N GLU A 96 20.03 11.06 -1.95
CA GLU A 96 20.75 9.85 -2.37
C GLU A 96 20.66 9.59 -3.89
N GLU A 97 19.82 10.33 -4.61
CA GLU A 97 19.65 10.17 -6.07
C GLU A 97 20.92 10.52 -6.86
N THR A 98 21.18 9.72 -7.88
CA THR A 98 22.24 9.98 -8.87
C THR A 98 21.84 11.08 -9.85
N GLU A 99 22.82 11.66 -10.55
CA GLU A 99 22.55 12.73 -11.53
C GLU A 99 21.68 12.24 -12.69
N GLU A 100 21.84 10.98 -13.12
CA GLU A 100 21.02 10.34 -14.15
C GLU A 100 19.57 10.18 -13.69
N GLU A 101 19.35 9.71 -12.45
CA GLU A 101 18.00 9.59 -11.87
C GLU A 101 17.33 10.96 -11.73
N ARG A 102 18.09 11.99 -11.35
CA ARG A 102 17.61 13.38 -11.28
C ARG A 102 17.20 13.89 -12.66
N SER A 103 18.06 13.70 -13.66
CA SER A 103 17.81 14.10 -15.05
C SER A 103 16.56 13.41 -15.60
N CYS A 104 16.45 12.09 -15.44
CA CYS A 104 15.27 11.31 -15.85
C CYS A 104 13.98 11.82 -15.19
N ARG A 105 14.01 12.13 -13.89
CA ARG A 105 12.85 12.71 -13.20
C ARG A 105 12.47 14.08 -13.75
N PHE A 106 13.43 14.97 -13.98
CA PHE A 106 13.16 16.30 -14.53
C PHE A 106 12.58 16.21 -15.95
N GLN A 107 13.13 15.33 -16.79
CA GLN A 107 12.59 15.06 -18.12
C GLN A 107 11.15 14.54 -18.08
N LEU A 108 10.84 13.63 -17.16
CA LEU A 108 9.48 13.16 -16.94
C LEU A 108 8.54 14.31 -16.61
N TRP A 109 8.94 15.19 -15.68
CA TRP A 109 8.12 16.33 -15.28
C TRP A 109 7.90 17.32 -16.44
N HIS A 110 8.95 17.60 -17.22
CA HIS A 110 8.86 18.42 -18.42
C HIS A 110 7.88 17.82 -19.46
N ASN A 111 7.93 16.50 -19.68
CA ASN A 111 7.04 15.83 -20.62
C ASN A 111 5.58 15.84 -20.15
N VAL A 112 5.34 15.72 -18.84
CA VAL A 112 4.00 15.86 -18.24
C VAL A 112 3.48 17.27 -18.44
N ALA A 113 4.26 18.30 -18.11
CA ALA A 113 3.87 19.70 -18.29
C ALA A 113 3.50 20.00 -19.75
N ARG A 114 4.35 19.61 -20.71
CA ARG A 114 4.09 19.75 -22.15
C ARG A 114 2.82 19.01 -22.61
N ARG A 115 2.45 17.90 -21.95
CA ARG A 115 1.21 17.18 -22.25
C ARG A 115 -0.01 17.94 -21.74
N GLU A 116 0.07 18.53 -20.56
CA GLU A 116 -1.02 19.34 -19.99
C GLU A 116 -1.26 20.62 -20.80
N GLU A 117 -0.20 21.33 -21.21
CA GLU A 117 -0.31 22.51 -22.09
C GLU A 117 -1.03 22.19 -23.40
N ARG A 118 -0.68 21.07 -24.05
CA ARG A 118 -1.34 20.61 -25.27
C ARG A 118 -2.82 20.28 -25.05
N LYS A 119 -3.19 19.74 -23.88
CA LYS A 119 -4.61 19.50 -23.56
C LYS A 119 -5.37 20.80 -23.38
N ILE A 120 -4.80 21.77 -22.67
CA ILE A 120 -5.41 23.09 -22.47
C ILE A 120 -5.62 23.78 -23.82
N GLN A 121 -4.61 23.77 -24.69
CA GLN A 121 -4.71 24.35 -26.02
C GLN A 121 -5.81 23.70 -26.86
N LYS A 122 -5.89 22.35 -26.89
CA LYS A 122 -6.96 21.63 -27.58
C LYS A 122 -8.35 21.95 -27.03
N ASN A 123 -8.48 22.01 -25.71
CA ASN A 123 -9.76 22.35 -25.07
C ASN A 123 -10.20 23.78 -25.41
N LYS A 124 -9.25 24.72 -25.52
CA LYS A 124 -9.51 26.08 -25.98
C LYS A 124 -9.97 26.10 -27.44
N GLU A 125 -9.27 25.41 -28.33
CA GLU A 125 -9.66 25.29 -29.74
C GLU A 125 -11.06 24.70 -29.91
N ILE A 126 -11.43 23.69 -29.11
CA ILE A 126 -12.78 23.13 -29.11
C ILE A 126 -13.82 24.16 -28.65
N ALA A 127 -13.54 24.93 -27.60
CA ALA A 127 -14.44 25.96 -27.10
C ALA A 127 -14.64 27.09 -28.12
N ASP A 128 -13.56 27.52 -28.78
CA ASP A 128 -13.59 28.53 -29.84
C ASP A 128 -14.44 28.03 -31.03
N CYS A 129 -14.25 26.78 -31.47
CA CYS A 129 -15.08 26.17 -32.52
C CYS A 129 -16.57 26.08 -32.14
N HIS A 130 -16.90 25.72 -30.89
CA HIS A 130 -18.30 25.69 -30.44
C HIS A 130 -18.92 27.09 -30.37
N SER A 131 -18.15 28.12 -30.03
CA SER A 131 -18.62 29.50 -29.99
C SER A 131 -19.00 30.05 -31.36
N VAL A 132 -18.30 29.60 -32.42
CA VAL A 132 -18.57 29.98 -33.82
C VAL A 132 -19.78 29.23 -34.38
N PHE A 133 -20.10 28.03 -33.89
CA PHE A 133 -21.23 27.22 -34.37
C PHE A 133 -22.58 27.54 -33.70
N LEU A 134 -22.61 28.38 -32.67
CA LEU A 134 -23.82 28.76 -31.93
C LEU A 134 -24.34 30.18 -32.26
N PHE A 135 -23.79 30.81 -33.30
CA PHE A 135 -24.27 32.06 -33.90
C PHE A 135 -24.69 31.81 -35.36
#